data_AF-A0A5C0VDN2-F1
#
_entry.id   AF-A0A5C0VDN2-F1
#
_cell.length_a   1.000
_cell.length_b   1.000
_cell.length_c   1.000
_cell.angle_alpha   90.00
_cell.angle_beta   90.00
_cell.angle_gamma   90.00
#
_symmetry.space_group_name_H-M   'P 1'
#
loop_
_entity.id
_entity.type
_entity.pdbx_description
1 polymer ?
#
loop_
_entity_poly.entity_id
_entity_poly.type
_entity_poly.pdbx_seq_one_letter_code
_entity_poly.pdbx_strand_id
1 'polypeptide(L)'
;MKKRFILFSLIFTGTVFLKTQAQFVSNGLLSVRSNGLLSVKSDFILTGNNSIILNDGLINIDGNWINNSAGAGFNPVSAGSVVLSGGNQSISGLSVTRFPGLTLAGTGIKTLTINTDINVGLDLTDREFKLDDKILTVLTGRADAVKTTTGFVSTNAGGKFQRSTNLTDSYLFPLGSDEGGTLRLSHLVVSPKDNTDNIYGVTFINRNPSDDGYVTTQKRFDVNTVNDKYYYILDHPTGNTPADFTLLYNAVNDGSFNQIVGWLKPLIGWEKAGISNYQGIRGNTNGLDASLTFSSLKSFTDIPVTFAGTLANNDPLTFFNTFTPNGDGKNDRWEIKNIDLFPDNELIILNRWGAEVFNIKNFNNSKAWDGSGLSSGTYYYLLKVNVNGEPKVYKGFIALLKNE
;
A
#
# COMPACT_ATOMS: atom_id res chain seq x y z
N MET A 1 -80.48 5.73 -35.03
CA MET A 1 -79.75 6.42 -33.96
C MET A 1 -78.25 6.40 -34.27
N LYS A 2 -77.66 7.52 -34.69
CA LYS A 2 -76.21 7.66 -34.94
C LYS A 2 -75.54 8.18 -33.67
N LYS A 3 -74.67 7.39 -33.04
CA LYS A 3 -73.86 7.83 -31.88
C LYS A 3 -72.70 8.69 -32.38
N ARG A 4 -72.61 9.94 -31.90
CA ARG A 4 -71.46 10.83 -32.11
C ARG A 4 -70.45 10.59 -31.00
N PHE A 5 -69.20 10.28 -31.34
CA PHE A 5 -68.08 10.28 -30.42
C PHE A 5 -67.45 11.68 -30.39
N ILE A 6 -67.32 12.26 -29.19
CA ILE A 6 -66.60 13.52 -28.96
C ILE A 6 -65.19 13.13 -28.52
N LEU A 7 -64.19 13.53 -29.30
CA LEU A 7 -62.78 13.34 -28.98
C LEU A 7 -62.31 14.54 -28.14
N PHE A 8 -61.98 14.32 -26.87
CA PHE A 8 -61.31 15.33 -26.04
C PHE A 8 -59.81 15.28 -26.33
N SER A 9 -59.27 16.36 -26.88
CA SER A 9 -57.82 16.58 -26.97
C SER A 9 -57.36 17.29 -25.70
N LEU A 10 -56.59 16.60 -24.86
CA LEU A 10 -55.85 17.21 -23.75
C LEU A 10 -54.50 17.71 -24.28
N ILE A 11 -54.34 19.03 -24.37
CA ILE A 11 -53.03 19.66 -24.61
C ILE A 11 -52.31 19.71 -23.26
N PHE A 12 -51.33 18.83 -23.07
CA PHE A 12 -50.44 18.86 -21.91
C PHE A 12 -49.36 19.93 -22.15
N THR A 13 -49.54 21.12 -21.57
CA THR A 13 -48.49 22.15 -21.55
C THR A 13 -47.51 21.82 -20.42
N GLY A 14 -46.58 20.89 -20.69
CA GLY A 14 -45.48 20.62 -19.78
C GLY A 14 -44.53 21.82 -19.72
N THR A 15 -44.51 22.53 -18.60
CA THR A 15 -43.45 23.50 -18.29
C THR A 15 -42.15 22.74 -18.05
N VAL A 16 -41.30 22.67 -19.07
CA VAL A 16 -39.93 22.19 -18.90
C VAL A 16 -39.14 23.27 -18.16
N PHE A 17 -38.89 23.04 -16.86
CA PHE A 17 -37.89 23.81 -16.14
C PHE A 17 -36.51 23.41 -16.67
N LEU A 18 -36.00 24.12 -17.68
CA LEU A 18 -34.60 24.09 -18.02
C LEU A 18 -33.82 24.69 -16.84
N LYS A 19 -33.27 23.84 -15.97
CA LYS A 19 -32.21 24.26 -15.03
C LYS A 19 -31.00 24.64 -15.87
N THR A 20 -30.90 25.90 -16.27
CA THR A 20 -29.64 26.44 -16.78
C THR A 20 -28.73 26.62 -15.57
N GLN A 21 -27.68 25.81 -15.47
CA GLN A 21 -26.59 26.14 -14.56
C GLN A 21 -25.75 27.21 -15.26
N ALA A 22 -25.50 28.33 -14.59
CA ALA A 22 -24.46 29.26 -15.02
C ALA A 22 -23.13 28.48 -15.06
N GLN A 23 -22.28 28.73 -16.05
CA GLN A 23 -20.97 28.11 -16.19
C GLN A 23 -19.96 29.19 -16.53
N PHE A 24 -18.74 29.08 -15.99
CA PHE A 24 -17.64 29.93 -16.42
C PHE A 24 -16.83 29.19 -17.47
N VAL A 25 -16.74 29.76 -18.67
CA VAL A 25 -16.01 29.15 -19.79
C VAL A 25 -14.85 30.05 -20.18
N SER A 26 -13.63 29.53 -20.15
CA SER A 26 -12.45 30.18 -20.71
C SER A 26 -11.99 29.44 -21.96
N ASN A 27 -11.81 30.17 -23.06
CA ASN A 27 -11.38 29.63 -24.35
C ASN A 27 -10.17 30.36 -24.98
N GLY A 28 -9.41 31.05 -24.13
CA GLY A 28 -8.20 31.78 -24.53
C GLY A 28 -7.26 32.01 -23.34
N LEU A 29 -6.59 33.15 -23.33
CA LEU A 29 -5.72 33.55 -22.21
C LEU A 29 -6.57 34.10 -21.06
N LEU A 30 -6.49 33.46 -19.90
CA LEU A 30 -6.96 34.00 -18.63
C LEU A 30 -5.75 34.33 -17.75
N SER A 31 -5.72 35.51 -17.15
CA SER A 31 -4.68 35.85 -16.18
C SER A 31 -5.29 36.32 -14.87
N VAL A 32 -4.85 35.72 -13.77
CA VAL A 32 -5.12 36.15 -12.40
C VAL A 32 -3.78 36.54 -11.80
N ARG A 33 -3.56 37.84 -11.61
CA ARG A 33 -2.29 38.38 -11.11
C ARG A 33 -2.15 38.14 -9.61
N SER A 34 -0.93 38.36 -9.09
CA SER A 34 -0.66 38.34 -7.66
C SER A 34 -1.64 39.22 -6.88
N ASN A 35 -2.12 38.72 -5.74
CA ASN A 35 -3.21 39.29 -4.93
C ASN A 35 -4.59 39.37 -5.61
N GLY A 36 -4.72 38.93 -6.86
CA GLY A 36 -6.00 38.81 -7.55
C GLY A 36 -6.80 37.61 -7.03
N LEU A 37 -8.12 37.77 -6.98
CA LEU A 37 -9.07 36.70 -6.69
C LEU A 37 -10.06 36.57 -7.85
N LEU A 38 -10.16 35.37 -8.40
CA LEU A 38 -11.27 34.96 -9.25
C LEU A 38 -12.14 33.97 -8.48
N SER A 39 -13.40 34.31 -8.23
CA SER A 39 -14.36 33.38 -7.63
C SER A 39 -15.38 32.94 -8.66
N VAL A 40 -15.53 31.62 -8.83
CA VAL A 40 -16.47 30.98 -9.74
C VAL A 40 -17.45 30.14 -8.93
N LYS A 41 -18.73 30.52 -8.93
CA LYS A 41 -19.80 29.86 -8.16
C LYS A 41 -20.41 28.64 -8.86
N SER A 42 -19.87 28.28 -10.00
CA SER A 42 -20.33 27.21 -10.88
C SER A 42 -19.14 26.35 -11.33
N ASP A 43 -19.38 25.48 -12.31
CA ASP A 43 -18.31 24.78 -12.99
C ASP A 43 -17.38 25.78 -13.70
N PHE A 44 -16.07 25.49 -13.62
CA PHE A 44 -15.02 26.15 -14.39
C PHE A 44 -14.64 25.24 -15.55
N ILE A 45 -14.87 25.72 -16.77
CA ILE A 45 -14.61 24.98 -18.00
C ILE A 45 -13.51 25.69 -18.77
N LEU A 46 -12.38 25.02 -18.95
CA LEU A 46 -11.36 25.43 -19.90
C LEU A 46 -11.54 24.65 -21.20
N THR A 47 -11.65 25.32 -22.33
CA THR A 47 -11.88 24.68 -23.64
C THR A 47 -11.06 25.35 -24.74
N GLY A 48 -10.89 24.73 -25.90
CA GLY A 48 -10.19 25.34 -27.04
C GLY A 48 -8.69 25.04 -27.08
N ASN A 49 -8.10 25.24 -28.27
CA ASN A 49 -6.78 24.69 -28.59
C ASN A 49 -5.60 25.48 -27.99
N ASN A 50 -5.77 26.78 -27.72
CA ASN A 50 -4.71 27.67 -27.23
C ASN A 50 -5.05 28.26 -25.85
N SER A 51 -5.96 27.64 -25.12
CA SER A 51 -6.41 28.14 -23.83
C SER A 51 -5.38 27.87 -22.77
N ILE A 52 -5.01 28.92 -22.05
CA ILE A 52 -3.96 28.88 -21.04
C ILE A 52 -4.28 29.86 -19.93
N ILE A 53 -4.04 29.43 -18.70
CA ILE A 53 -4.24 30.26 -17.52
C ILE A 53 -2.88 30.62 -16.95
N LEU A 54 -2.61 31.92 -16.80
CA LEU A 54 -1.50 32.42 -16.00
C LEU A 54 -2.05 32.84 -14.62
N ASN A 55 -1.84 31.99 -13.62
CA ASN A 55 -2.35 32.23 -12.27
C ASN A 55 -1.22 32.47 -11.27
N ASP A 56 -1.11 33.71 -10.79
CA ASP A 56 -0.22 34.12 -9.69
C ASP A 56 -1.02 34.55 -8.44
N GLY A 57 -2.36 34.46 -8.50
CA GLY A 57 -3.28 34.80 -7.42
C GLY A 57 -4.08 33.60 -6.92
N LEU A 58 -5.35 33.83 -6.61
CA LEU A 58 -6.26 32.81 -6.09
C LEU A 58 -7.44 32.61 -7.05
N ILE A 59 -7.70 31.36 -7.44
CA ILE A 59 -8.92 30.98 -8.16
C ILE A 59 -9.75 30.10 -7.22
N ASN A 60 -10.89 30.59 -6.76
CA ASN A 60 -11.81 29.86 -5.91
C ASN A 60 -13.00 29.34 -6.71
N ILE A 61 -13.30 28.05 -6.61
CA ILE A 61 -14.31 27.37 -7.42
C ILE A 61 -15.25 26.57 -6.52
N ASP A 62 -16.56 26.85 -6.63
CA ASP A 62 -17.61 26.10 -5.92
C ASP A 62 -18.15 24.91 -6.74
N GLY A 63 -18.04 24.94 -8.08
CA GLY A 63 -18.43 23.83 -8.98
C GLY A 63 -17.26 22.96 -9.44
N ASN A 64 -17.47 22.14 -10.46
CA ASN A 64 -16.42 21.23 -10.96
C ASN A 64 -15.33 21.97 -11.74
N TRP A 65 -14.14 21.37 -11.79
CA TRP A 65 -13.09 21.76 -12.72
C TRP A 65 -13.12 20.85 -13.95
N ILE A 66 -13.18 21.44 -15.14
CA ILE A 66 -13.28 20.71 -16.40
C ILE A 66 -12.22 21.25 -17.37
N ASN A 67 -11.18 20.47 -17.65
CA ASN A 67 -10.18 20.80 -18.68
C ASN A 67 -10.44 20.06 -20.00
N ASN A 68 -11.15 20.73 -20.90
CA ASN A 68 -11.38 20.31 -22.27
C ASN A 68 -10.50 21.10 -23.27
N SER A 69 -9.46 21.78 -22.80
CA SER A 69 -8.47 22.41 -23.68
C SER A 69 -7.47 21.37 -24.19
N ALA A 70 -6.69 21.72 -25.21
CA ALA A 70 -5.65 20.82 -25.74
C ALA A 70 -4.41 20.70 -24.83
N GLY A 71 -4.27 21.56 -23.81
CA GLY A 71 -3.09 21.63 -22.94
C GLY A 71 -3.38 21.26 -21.48
N ALA A 72 -2.36 21.41 -20.62
CA ALA A 72 -2.45 21.13 -19.19
C ALA A 72 -3.20 22.20 -18.37
N GLY A 73 -3.82 23.16 -19.06
CA GLY A 73 -4.64 24.23 -18.52
C GLY A 73 -3.90 25.46 -18.00
N PHE A 74 -2.85 25.28 -17.20
CA PHE A 74 -2.05 26.38 -16.65
C PHE A 74 -0.71 26.53 -17.34
N ASN A 75 -0.22 27.77 -17.41
CA ASN A 75 1.16 28.04 -17.78
C ASN A 75 2.09 27.49 -16.67
N PRO A 76 3.17 26.76 -17.01
CA PRO A 76 4.10 26.21 -16.02
C PRO A 76 4.72 27.23 -15.06
N VAL A 77 4.80 28.52 -15.44
CA VAL A 77 5.33 29.59 -14.57
C VAL A 77 4.34 30.07 -13.52
N SER A 78 3.08 29.64 -13.59
CA SER A 78 2.03 30.02 -12.62
C SER A 78 2.42 29.58 -11.21
N ALA A 79 2.33 30.50 -10.25
CA ALA A 79 2.68 30.24 -8.85
C ALA A 79 1.49 30.37 -7.87
N GLY A 80 0.32 30.74 -8.37
CA GLY A 80 -0.91 30.91 -7.61
C GLY A 80 -1.55 29.58 -7.17
N SER A 81 -2.71 29.66 -6.54
CA SER A 81 -3.46 28.47 -6.08
C SER A 81 -4.87 28.43 -6.65
N VAL A 82 -5.37 27.20 -6.84
CA VAL A 82 -6.78 26.91 -7.09
C VAL A 82 -7.38 26.31 -5.82
N VAL A 83 -8.54 26.81 -5.40
CA VAL A 83 -9.30 26.29 -4.25
C VAL A 83 -10.58 25.66 -4.74
N LEU A 84 -10.79 24.38 -4.44
CA LEU A 84 -12.06 23.69 -4.63
C LEU A 84 -12.86 23.77 -3.33
N SER A 85 -13.80 24.71 -3.23
CA SER A 85 -14.51 25.07 -1.99
C SER A 85 -16.00 24.67 -1.97
N GLY A 86 -16.48 23.97 -2.99
CA GLY A 86 -17.84 23.45 -3.08
C GLY A 86 -18.10 22.23 -2.20
N GLY A 87 -19.21 21.55 -2.47
CA GLY A 87 -19.51 20.22 -1.95
C GLY A 87 -18.72 19.13 -2.69
N ASN A 88 -19.38 18.07 -3.14
CA ASN A 88 -18.74 17.12 -4.05
C ASN A 88 -18.30 17.84 -5.33
N GLN A 89 -17.03 17.73 -5.69
CA GLN A 89 -16.47 18.36 -6.90
C GLN A 89 -15.59 17.36 -7.63
N SER A 90 -15.62 17.40 -8.96
CA SER A 90 -14.73 16.63 -9.81
C SER A 90 -13.66 17.52 -10.47
N ILE A 91 -12.48 16.95 -10.65
CA ILE A 91 -11.47 17.41 -11.61
C ILE A 91 -11.54 16.45 -12.78
N SER A 92 -12.03 16.96 -13.91
CA SER A 92 -12.39 16.17 -15.07
C SER A 92 -11.99 16.86 -16.37
N GLY A 93 -12.34 16.24 -17.49
CA GLY A 93 -12.15 16.78 -18.83
C GLY A 93 -11.51 15.77 -19.78
N LEU A 94 -11.01 16.29 -20.90
CA LEU A 94 -10.37 15.49 -21.95
C LEU A 94 -8.84 15.49 -21.83
N SER A 95 -8.28 16.45 -21.10
CA SER A 95 -6.83 16.64 -20.97
C SER A 95 -6.44 16.68 -19.50
N VAL A 96 -5.22 16.21 -19.21
CA VAL A 96 -4.59 16.34 -17.88
C VAL A 96 -4.70 17.80 -17.41
N THR A 97 -4.90 18.02 -16.12
CA THR A 97 -4.70 19.37 -15.55
C THR A 97 -3.42 19.39 -14.75
N ARG A 98 -2.60 20.41 -14.97
CA ARG A 98 -1.43 20.70 -14.14
C ARG A 98 -1.70 21.96 -13.34
N PHE A 99 -2.16 21.80 -12.11
CA PHE A 99 -2.40 22.94 -11.22
C PHE A 99 -1.07 23.53 -10.74
N PRO A 100 -0.97 24.85 -10.56
CA PRO A 100 0.14 25.47 -9.85
C PRO A 100 0.13 25.02 -8.37
N GLY A 101 -0.73 25.60 -7.54
CA GLY A 101 -1.14 25.06 -6.25
C GLY A 101 -2.59 24.57 -6.29
N LEU A 102 -2.91 23.58 -5.45
CA LEU A 102 -4.29 23.09 -5.26
C LEU A 102 -4.62 23.00 -3.76
N THR A 103 -5.72 23.61 -3.36
CA THR A 103 -6.28 23.51 -2.02
C THR A 103 -7.68 22.91 -2.10
N LEU A 104 -7.92 21.86 -1.33
CA LEU A 104 -9.24 21.25 -1.20
C LEU A 104 -9.90 21.79 0.05
N ALA A 105 -11.09 22.36 -0.06
CA ALA A 105 -11.83 22.96 1.04
C ALA A 105 -13.34 22.69 0.89
N GLY A 106 -14.17 23.45 1.61
CA GLY A 106 -15.62 23.32 1.51
C GLY A 106 -16.13 22.06 2.19
N THR A 107 -16.98 21.28 1.53
CA THR A 107 -17.53 20.02 2.04
C THR A 107 -17.42 18.92 0.98
N GLY A 108 -17.82 17.69 1.33
CA GLY A 108 -17.86 16.58 0.38
C GLY A 108 -16.49 16.09 -0.10
N ILE A 109 -16.54 15.17 -1.06
CA ILE A 109 -15.36 14.50 -1.63
C ILE A 109 -14.92 15.24 -2.89
N LYS A 110 -13.61 15.40 -3.08
CA LYS A 110 -13.04 15.90 -4.32
C LYS A 110 -12.52 14.71 -5.11
N THR A 111 -12.94 14.54 -6.36
CA THR A 111 -12.67 13.32 -7.14
C THR A 111 -11.90 13.62 -8.42
N LEU A 112 -10.87 12.83 -8.72
CA LEU A 112 -10.24 12.82 -10.03
C LEU A 112 -10.98 11.90 -10.98
N THR A 113 -11.27 12.38 -12.19
CA THR A 113 -11.68 11.52 -13.31
C THR A 113 -10.65 11.51 -14.44
N ILE A 114 -9.57 12.28 -14.28
CA ILE A 114 -8.40 12.36 -15.16
C ILE A 114 -7.13 12.36 -14.30
N ASN A 115 -6.01 11.93 -14.87
CA ASN A 115 -4.71 12.16 -14.22
C ASN A 115 -4.51 13.66 -14.00
N THR A 116 -3.82 14.02 -12.92
CA THR A 116 -3.64 15.42 -12.52
C THR A 116 -2.25 15.62 -11.94
N ASP A 117 -1.63 16.73 -12.33
CA ASP A 117 -0.33 17.15 -11.81
C ASP A 117 -0.49 18.39 -10.92
N ILE A 118 0.42 18.56 -9.95
CA ILE A 118 0.50 19.74 -9.09
C ILE A 118 1.94 20.21 -9.05
N ASN A 119 2.20 21.45 -9.48
CA ASN A 119 3.56 22.00 -9.61
C ASN A 119 4.14 22.50 -8.28
N VAL A 120 3.36 23.17 -7.44
CA VAL A 120 3.85 23.95 -6.30
C VAL A 120 3.50 23.29 -4.97
N GLY A 121 2.25 22.89 -4.78
CA GLY A 121 1.83 22.27 -3.53
C GLY A 121 0.36 21.89 -3.49
N LEU A 122 0.07 20.88 -2.68
CA LEU A 122 -1.24 20.32 -2.41
C LEU A 122 -1.57 20.54 -0.93
N ASP A 123 -2.68 21.21 -0.67
CA ASP A 123 -3.26 21.31 0.68
C ASP A 123 -4.61 20.60 0.70
N LEU A 124 -4.68 19.47 1.40
CA LEU A 124 -5.88 18.67 1.54
C LEU A 124 -6.85 19.25 2.57
N THR A 125 -6.38 20.17 3.42
CA THR A 125 -7.09 20.66 4.61
C THR A 125 -7.71 19.51 5.41
N ASP A 126 -9.03 19.35 5.36
CA ASP A 126 -9.82 18.31 6.01
C ASP A 126 -10.64 17.46 5.01
N ARG A 127 -10.30 17.48 3.72
CA ARG A 127 -11.05 16.82 2.63
C ARG A 127 -10.40 15.52 2.16
N GLU A 128 -11.25 14.60 1.76
CA GLU A 128 -10.86 13.43 0.98
C GLU A 128 -10.60 13.85 -0.47
N PHE A 129 -9.42 13.48 -0.97
CA PHE A 129 -9.10 13.54 -2.39
C PHE A 129 -9.12 12.14 -2.99
N LYS A 130 -10.21 11.80 -3.65
CA LYS A 130 -10.45 10.48 -4.23
C LYS A 130 -9.87 10.38 -5.63
N LEU A 131 -8.89 9.51 -5.80
CA LEU A 131 -8.22 9.31 -7.09
C LEU A 131 -8.86 8.23 -7.95
N ASP A 132 -9.67 7.35 -7.36
CA ASP A 132 -10.21 6.15 -8.00
C ASP A 132 -9.11 5.34 -8.71
N ASP A 133 -9.08 5.36 -10.05
CA ASP A 133 -8.11 4.68 -10.92
C ASP A 133 -7.10 5.64 -11.58
N LYS A 134 -6.99 6.87 -11.06
CA LYS A 134 -6.16 7.95 -11.62
C LYS A 134 -4.89 8.18 -10.83
N ILE A 135 -3.93 8.81 -11.51
CA ILE A 135 -2.65 9.21 -10.96
C ILE A 135 -2.68 10.70 -10.61
N LEU A 136 -2.33 11.00 -9.36
CA LEU A 136 -2.05 12.36 -8.89
C LEU A 136 -0.55 12.49 -8.65
N THR A 137 0.10 13.47 -9.30
CA THR A 137 1.55 13.67 -9.15
C THR A 137 1.87 15.08 -8.63
N VAL A 138 2.54 15.17 -7.49
CA VAL A 138 3.15 16.42 -7.00
C VAL A 138 4.57 16.50 -7.55
N LEU A 139 4.78 17.44 -8.47
CA LEU A 139 5.99 17.54 -9.31
C LEU A 139 7.13 18.31 -8.65
N THR A 140 6.86 19.10 -7.61
CA THR A 140 7.95 19.76 -6.85
C THR A 140 8.67 18.76 -5.95
N GLY A 141 10.00 18.85 -5.93
CA GLY A 141 10.84 18.08 -5.00
C GLY A 141 10.82 18.57 -3.55
N ARG A 142 10.03 19.60 -3.22
CA ARG A 142 9.90 20.12 -1.85
C ARG A 142 9.20 19.12 -0.93
N ALA A 143 9.81 18.83 0.23
CA ALA A 143 9.24 17.94 1.23
C ALA A 143 7.94 18.49 1.84
N ASP A 144 7.84 19.80 2.04
CA ASP A 144 6.70 20.52 2.64
C ASP A 144 5.54 20.81 1.66
N ALA A 145 5.62 20.32 0.42
CA ALA A 145 4.65 20.61 -0.64
C ALA A 145 3.27 19.97 -0.43
N VAL A 146 3.16 18.95 0.41
CA VAL A 146 1.89 18.27 0.71
C VAL A 146 1.52 18.54 2.16
N LYS A 147 0.33 19.10 2.37
CA LYS A 147 -0.19 19.48 3.68
C LYS A 147 -1.57 18.89 3.91
N THR A 148 -1.85 18.62 5.18
CA THR A 148 -3.16 18.17 5.64
C THR A 148 -3.38 18.57 7.10
N THR A 149 -4.63 18.82 7.48
CA THR A 149 -5.10 18.84 8.88
C THR A 149 -5.66 17.46 9.22
N THR A 150 -6.75 17.04 8.56
CA THR A 150 -7.33 15.68 8.67
C THR A 150 -7.69 15.08 7.30
N GLY A 151 -7.44 15.82 6.22
CA GLY A 151 -7.68 15.37 4.85
C GLY A 151 -6.70 14.29 4.44
N PHE A 152 -7.10 13.48 3.45
CA PHE A 152 -6.32 12.35 3.00
C PHE A 152 -6.60 12.08 1.52
N VAL A 153 -5.67 11.40 0.87
CA VAL A 153 -5.82 10.87 -0.48
C VAL A 153 -6.34 9.45 -0.39
N SER A 154 -7.45 9.17 -1.06
CA SER A 154 -7.98 7.83 -1.21
C SER A 154 -7.72 7.30 -2.62
N THR A 155 -7.32 6.04 -2.70
CA THR A 155 -7.01 5.34 -3.95
C THR A 155 -7.75 4.02 -3.99
N ASN A 156 -8.03 3.51 -5.19
CA ASN A 156 -8.43 2.12 -5.41
C ASN A 156 -7.30 1.39 -6.15
N ALA A 157 -7.48 0.11 -6.50
CA ALA A 157 -6.46 -0.73 -7.14
C ALA A 157 -5.82 -0.17 -8.45
N GLY A 158 -6.42 0.84 -9.09
CA GLY A 158 -5.84 1.53 -10.24
C GLY A 158 -5.26 2.93 -9.96
N GLY A 159 -5.52 3.50 -8.79
CA GLY A 159 -5.13 4.87 -8.45
C GLY A 159 -3.76 4.93 -7.81
N LYS A 160 -3.04 6.04 -7.96
CA LYS A 160 -1.69 6.20 -7.38
C LYS A 160 -1.42 7.64 -7.01
N PHE A 161 -0.96 7.87 -5.78
CA PHE A 161 -0.44 9.17 -5.37
C PHE A 161 1.08 9.18 -5.48
N GLN A 162 1.61 10.09 -6.29
CA GLN A 162 3.03 10.21 -6.59
C GLN A 162 3.61 11.53 -6.09
N ARG A 163 4.85 11.46 -5.59
CA ARG A 163 5.64 12.63 -5.23
C ARG A 163 7.02 12.56 -5.89
N SER A 164 7.42 13.65 -6.54
CA SER A 164 8.80 13.92 -6.89
C SER A 164 9.59 14.27 -5.62
N THR A 165 10.82 13.77 -5.52
CA THR A 165 11.72 14.02 -4.38
C THR A 165 13.13 14.29 -4.90
N ASN A 166 13.84 15.20 -4.26
CA ASN A 166 15.23 15.53 -4.59
C ASN A 166 16.02 16.03 -3.37
N LEU A 167 15.56 15.66 -2.17
CA LEU A 167 16.17 16.01 -0.89
C LEU A 167 16.16 14.76 0.01
N THR A 168 17.05 14.74 1.00
CA THR A 168 17.09 13.70 2.05
C THR A 168 16.12 13.98 3.20
N ASP A 169 14.95 14.54 2.88
CA ASP A 169 13.91 14.93 3.84
C ASP A 169 12.79 13.88 3.91
N SER A 170 11.83 14.09 4.81
CA SER A 170 10.65 13.24 4.94
C SER A 170 9.47 13.74 4.10
N TYR A 171 9.02 12.91 3.18
CA TYR A 171 7.91 13.18 2.26
C TYR A 171 6.64 12.45 2.72
N LEU A 172 5.68 13.22 3.22
CA LEU A 172 4.37 12.71 3.65
C LEU A 172 3.47 12.30 2.47
N PHE A 173 2.85 11.14 2.60
CA PHE A 173 1.72 10.63 1.83
C PHE A 173 0.54 10.45 2.80
N PRO A 174 -0.36 11.44 2.91
CA PRO A 174 -1.51 11.36 3.80
C PRO A 174 -2.60 10.49 3.15
N LEU A 175 -2.58 9.19 3.45
CA LEU A 175 -3.44 8.20 2.81
C LEU A 175 -4.57 7.74 3.73
N GLY A 176 -5.71 7.42 3.14
CA GLY A 176 -6.84 6.81 3.83
C GLY A 176 -7.92 6.37 2.86
N SER A 177 -8.86 5.56 3.31
CA SER A 177 -10.01 5.14 2.51
C SER A 177 -11.11 4.62 3.41
N ASP A 178 -12.36 4.74 2.98
CA ASP A 178 -13.53 4.10 3.59
C ASP A 178 -14.04 2.89 2.77
N GLU A 179 -13.30 2.48 1.73
CA GLU A 179 -13.49 1.20 1.05
C GLU A 179 -13.55 0.09 2.12
N GLY A 180 -14.53 -0.81 2.04
CA GLY A 180 -14.76 -1.81 3.10
C GLY A 180 -15.60 -1.33 4.30
N GLY A 181 -16.15 -0.12 4.27
CA GLY A 181 -17.18 0.35 5.21
C GLY A 181 -16.67 0.85 6.56
N THR A 182 -15.35 0.87 6.76
CA THR A 182 -14.70 1.48 7.93
C THR A 182 -13.60 2.40 7.43
N LEU A 183 -13.69 3.70 7.73
CA LEU A 183 -12.63 4.64 7.41
C LEU A 183 -11.33 4.23 8.14
N ARG A 184 -10.28 3.99 7.35
CA ARG A 184 -8.92 3.80 7.86
C ARG A 184 -8.02 4.88 7.29
N LEU A 185 -7.33 5.57 8.18
CA LEU A 185 -6.20 6.42 7.84
C LEU A 185 -4.94 5.60 8.04
N SER A 186 -4.01 5.68 7.10
CA SER A 186 -2.73 4.99 7.22
C SER A 186 -1.68 5.76 6.42
N HIS A 187 -1.17 6.83 7.02
CA HIS A 187 -0.18 7.69 6.36
C HIS A 187 1.12 6.94 6.10
N LEU A 188 1.80 7.32 5.03
CA LEU A 188 3.13 6.82 4.71
C LEU A 188 4.11 7.98 4.62
N VAL A 189 5.33 7.79 5.10
CA VAL A 189 6.43 8.74 4.95
C VAL A 189 7.57 8.05 4.21
N VAL A 190 8.01 8.65 3.09
CA VAL A 190 9.22 8.23 2.37
C VAL A 190 10.36 9.18 2.75
N SER A 191 11.51 8.64 3.15
CA SER A 191 12.72 9.43 3.42
C SER A 191 13.89 8.93 2.56
N PRO A 192 14.14 9.54 1.39
CA PRO A 192 15.26 9.20 0.51
C PRO A 192 16.61 9.37 1.21
N LYS A 193 17.59 8.54 0.85
CA LYS A 193 18.95 8.54 1.43
C LYS A 193 19.96 9.42 0.69
N ASP A 194 19.56 9.98 -0.44
CA ASP A 194 20.33 10.99 -1.18
C ASP A 194 19.38 12.07 -1.75
N ASN A 195 19.96 13.05 -2.44
CA ASN A 195 19.26 14.20 -3.00
C ASN A 195 19.10 14.13 -4.53
N THR A 196 19.13 12.93 -5.11
CA THR A 196 18.88 12.75 -6.53
C THR A 196 17.39 12.80 -6.84
N ASP A 197 17.04 13.14 -8.08
CA ASP A 197 15.65 13.18 -8.52
C ASP A 197 15.04 11.78 -8.54
N ASN A 198 13.98 11.58 -7.76
CA ASN A 198 13.21 10.36 -7.72
C ASN A 198 11.71 10.67 -7.82
N ILE A 199 10.92 9.66 -8.17
CA ILE A 199 9.47 9.68 -8.01
C ILE A 199 9.09 8.43 -7.21
N TYR A 200 8.39 8.62 -6.09
CA TYR A 200 7.78 7.54 -5.32
C TYR A 200 6.27 7.59 -5.45
N GLY A 201 5.64 6.43 -5.64
CA GLY A 201 4.21 6.27 -5.79
C GLY A 201 3.65 5.32 -4.74
N VAL A 202 2.46 5.63 -4.24
CA VAL A 202 1.75 4.79 -3.28
C VAL A 202 0.29 4.67 -3.67
N THR A 203 -0.21 3.44 -3.63
CA THR A 203 -1.63 3.11 -3.62
C THR A 203 -1.95 2.51 -2.25
N PHE A 204 -2.99 2.99 -1.59
CA PHE A 204 -3.55 2.44 -0.36
C PHE A 204 -4.89 1.77 -0.66
N ILE A 205 -5.08 0.53 -0.23
CA ILE A 205 -6.26 -0.28 -0.55
C ILE A 205 -6.85 -0.79 0.76
N ASN A 206 -8.04 -0.31 1.11
CA ASN A 206 -8.70 -0.61 2.39
C ASN A 206 -9.61 -1.84 2.29
N ARG A 207 -9.04 -2.97 1.91
CA ARG A 207 -9.73 -4.27 1.92
C ARG A 207 -8.74 -5.41 2.09
N ASN A 208 -9.25 -6.63 2.23
CA ASN A 208 -8.42 -7.79 2.44
C ASN A 208 -7.50 -8.02 1.22
N PRO A 209 -6.18 -8.11 1.40
CA PRO A 209 -5.26 -8.35 0.28
C PRO A 209 -5.56 -9.66 -0.47
N SER A 210 -6.18 -10.63 0.20
CA SER A 210 -6.58 -11.90 -0.40
C SER A 210 -7.65 -11.73 -1.48
N ASP A 211 -8.48 -10.68 -1.39
CA ASP A 211 -9.51 -10.36 -2.39
C ASP A 211 -8.88 -9.92 -3.72
N ASP A 212 -7.62 -9.45 -3.68
CA ASP A 212 -6.82 -9.00 -4.81
C ASP A 212 -5.75 -10.02 -5.23
N GLY A 213 -5.85 -11.26 -4.74
CA GLY A 213 -4.93 -12.34 -5.08
C GLY A 213 -3.65 -12.40 -4.25
N TYR A 214 -3.49 -11.53 -3.25
CA TYR A 214 -2.37 -11.54 -2.29
C TYR A 214 -2.75 -12.32 -1.03
N VAL A 215 -2.95 -13.63 -1.20
CA VAL A 215 -3.50 -14.53 -0.19
C VAL A 215 -2.72 -14.45 1.13
N THR A 216 -3.36 -13.98 2.19
CA THR A 216 -2.73 -13.74 3.52
C THR A 216 -2.19 -15.00 4.21
N THR A 217 -2.60 -16.20 3.77
CA THR A 217 -2.07 -17.48 4.26
C THR A 217 -0.85 -17.96 3.47
N GLN A 218 -0.59 -17.43 2.28
CA GLN A 218 0.63 -17.66 1.52
C GLN A 218 1.71 -16.72 2.05
N LYS A 219 2.47 -17.20 3.03
CA LYS A 219 3.43 -16.38 3.76
C LYS A 219 4.62 -17.22 4.20
N ARG A 220 5.72 -16.52 4.45
CA ARG A 220 6.91 -17.07 5.10
C ARG A 220 6.55 -17.75 6.43
N PHE A 221 7.21 -18.85 6.75
CA PHE A 221 6.91 -19.67 7.93
C PHE A 221 7.04 -18.90 9.27
N ASP A 222 7.88 -17.85 9.33
CA ASP A 222 8.11 -17.04 10.52
C ASP A 222 7.18 -15.81 10.60
N VAL A 223 6.28 -15.66 9.62
CA VAL A 223 5.19 -14.69 9.63
C VAL A 223 3.95 -15.37 10.21
N ASN A 224 3.56 -14.96 11.41
CA ASN A 224 2.42 -15.53 12.14
C ASN A 224 1.09 -15.03 11.57
N THR A 225 0.96 -13.71 11.41
CA THR A 225 -0.24 -13.05 10.89
C THR A 225 0.16 -12.05 9.84
N VAL A 226 -0.66 -11.93 8.80
CA VAL A 226 -0.59 -10.87 7.79
C VAL A 226 -1.85 -10.04 7.96
N ASN A 227 -1.72 -8.71 7.95
CA ASN A 227 -2.86 -7.81 8.05
C ASN A 227 -3.83 -8.07 6.90
N ASP A 228 -5.06 -8.38 7.27
CA ASP A 228 -6.16 -8.73 6.37
C ASP A 228 -7.18 -7.60 6.20
N LYS A 229 -6.90 -6.42 6.77
CA LYS A 229 -7.79 -5.25 6.71
C LYS A 229 -7.48 -4.34 5.53
N TYR A 230 -6.20 -4.21 5.17
CA TYR A 230 -5.73 -3.31 4.12
C TYR A 230 -4.29 -3.63 3.72
N TYR A 231 -3.84 -3.03 2.62
CA TYR A 231 -2.45 -3.08 2.16
C TYR A 231 -2.11 -1.85 1.31
N TYR A 232 -0.85 -1.77 0.93
CA TYR A 232 -0.32 -0.75 0.05
C TYR A 232 0.28 -1.39 -1.19
N ILE A 233 0.32 -0.66 -2.30
CA ILE A 233 1.20 -0.96 -3.42
C ILE A 233 2.22 0.17 -3.49
N LEU A 234 3.49 -0.18 -3.31
CA LEU A 234 4.60 0.77 -3.40
C LEU A 234 5.21 0.70 -4.79
N ASP A 235 5.53 1.88 -5.33
CA ASP A 235 6.14 2.03 -6.64
C ASP A 235 7.27 3.07 -6.58
N HIS A 236 8.38 2.81 -7.28
CA HIS A 236 9.52 3.72 -7.42
C HIS A 236 9.84 3.89 -8.90
N PRO A 237 8.96 4.57 -9.67
CA PRO A 237 9.02 4.62 -11.13
C PRO A 237 10.20 5.40 -11.71
N THR A 238 10.88 6.24 -10.92
CA THR A 238 12.03 7.02 -11.39
C THR A 238 13.08 7.14 -10.28
N GLY A 239 14.34 6.90 -10.65
CA GLY A 239 15.49 6.92 -9.76
C GLY A 239 15.79 5.53 -9.15
N ASN A 240 16.83 5.47 -8.32
CA ASN A 240 17.30 4.23 -7.69
C ASN A 240 17.79 4.44 -6.25
N THR A 241 17.49 5.59 -5.67
CA THR A 241 17.90 5.98 -4.32
C THR A 241 17.32 5.03 -3.27
N PRO A 242 18.16 4.47 -2.38
CA PRO A 242 17.68 3.82 -1.17
C PRO A 242 16.79 4.77 -0.37
N ALA A 243 15.74 4.26 0.26
CA ALA A 243 14.81 5.09 1.03
C ALA A 243 14.22 4.32 2.20
N ASP A 244 13.91 5.04 3.28
CA ASP A 244 13.10 4.52 4.36
C ASP A 244 11.62 4.73 4.04
N PHE A 245 10.82 3.70 4.25
CA PHE A 245 9.37 3.71 4.15
C PHE A 245 8.80 3.50 5.54
N THR A 246 8.20 4.56 6.09
CA THR A 246 7.56 4.53 7.41
C THR A 246 6.06 4.49 7.21
N LEU A 247 5.43 3.39 7.57
CA LEU A 247 3.98 3.20 7.49
C LEU A 247 3.39 3.44 8.88
N LEU A 248 2.44 4.38 8.96
CA LEU A 248 1.75 4.76 10.18
C LEU A 248 0.36 4.12 10.21
N TYR A 249 -0.07 3.68 11.39
CA TYR A 249 -1.35 3.00 11.58
C TYR A 249 -1.92 3.24 12.97
N ASN A 250 -3.17 2.80 13.19
CA ASN A 250 -3.82 2.80 14.49
C ASN A 250 -3.74 1.39 15.09
N ALA A 251 -2.78 1.14 15.98
CA ALA A 251 -2.55 -0.15 16.61
C ALA A 251 -3.74 -0.62 17.48
N VAL A 252 -4.51 0.32 18.04
CA VAL A 252 -5.71 0.00 18.85
C VAL A 252 -6.82 -0.62 17.98
N ASN A 253 -7.06 -0.08 16.78
CA ASN A 253 -8.15 -0.48 15.90
C ASN A 253 -7.72 -1.51 14.83
N ASP A 254 -6.49 -1.39 14.33
CA ASP A 254 -5.98 -2.21 13.24
C ASP A 254 -5.28 -3.49 13.74
N GLY A 255 -4.77 -3.48 14.97
CA GLY A 255 -4.04 -4.59 15.59
C GLY A 255 -2.57 -4.26 15.82
N SER A 256 -1.88 -5.10 16.57
CA SER A 256 -0.46 -4.92 16.87
C SER A 256 0.42 -5.68 15.88
N PHE A 257 1.38 -4.99 15.28
CA PHE A 257 2.29 -5.56 14.28
C PHE A 257 3.74 -5.24 14.64
N ASN A 258 4.65 -6.11 14.23
CA ASN A 258 6.10 -5.93 14.45
C ASN A 258 6.94 -6.10 13.18
N GLN A 259 6.30 -6.33 12.03
CA GLN A 259 6.97 -6.58 10.76
C GLN A 259 6.18 -5.96 9.61
N ILE A 260 6.89 -5.47 8.60
CA ILE A 260 6.35 -5.17 7.27
C ILE A 260 6.70 -6.33 6.34
N VAL A 261 5.71 -6.84 5.63
CA VAL A 261 5.86 -7.89 4.62
C VAL A 261 5.56 -7.35 3.24
N GLY A 262 6.29 -7.84 2.24
CA GLY A 262 6.06 -7.57 0.83
C GLY A 262 5.70 -8.84 0.08
N TRP A 263 4.78 -8.74 -0.86
CA TRP A 263 4.40 -9.85 -1.73
C TRP A 263 5.42 -10.00 -2.86
N LEU A 264 6.22 -11.07 -2.83
CA LEU A 264 7.29 -11.30 -3.81
C LEU A 264 6.97 -12.49 -4.72
N LYS A 265 7.07 -12.26 -6.03
CA LYS A 265 7.21 -13.34 -7.03
C LYS A 265 8.71 -13.54 -7.31
N PRO A 266 9.23 -14.78 -7.45
CA PRO A 266 8.52 -16.07 -7.55
C PRO A 266 8.43 -16.87 -6.24
N LEU A 267 8.70 -16.27 -5.07
CA LEU A 267 8.77 -16.95 -3.76
C LEU A 267 7.39 -17.35 -3.17
N ILE A 268 6.29 -17.10 -3.91
CA ILE A 268 4.92 -17.56 -3.63
C ILE A 268 4.38 -17.10 -2.26
N GLY A 269 4.50 -15.80 -1.94
CA GLY A 269 3.77 -15.24 -0.79
C GLY A 269 4.32 -13.96 -0.18
N TRP A 270 3.80 -13.67 1.02
CA TRP A 270 4.24 -12.61 1.91
C TRP A 270 5.59 -12.94 2.55
N GLU A 271 6.62 -12.19 2.16
CA GLU A 271 7.98 -12.27 2.68
C GLU A 271 8.31 -11.03 3.50
N LYS A 272 9.30 -11.10 4.39
CA LYS A 272 9.75 -9.90 5.13
C LYS A 272 10.30 -8.87 4.15
N ALA A 273 9.76 -7.64 4.17
CA ALA A 273 10.23 -6.55 3.31
C ALA A 273 11.64 -6.06 3.69
N GLY A 274 12.09 -6.39 4.90
CA GLY A 274 13.38 -6.03 5.47
C GLY A 274 13.32 -6.06 6.99
N ILE A 275 14.33 -5.48 7.65
CA ILE A 275 14.27 -5.21 9.08
C ILE A 275 13.21 -4.14 9.33
N SER A 276 12.22 -4.45 10.17
CA SER A 276 11.18 -3.49 10.55
C SER A 276 11.45 -2.92 11.93
N ASN A 277 11.45 -1.60 12.03
CA ASN A 277 11.64 -0.88 13.28
C ASN A 277 10.29 -0.34 13.77
N TYR A 278 9.78 -0.88 14.87
CA TYR A 278 8.54 -0.41 15.50
C TYR A 278 8.81 0.85 16.33
N GLN A 279 7.88 1.80 16.27
CA GLN A 279 7.83 2.95 17.16
C GLN A 279 6.38 3.21 17.59
N GLY A 280 6.16 3.38 18.90
CA GLY A 280 4.90 3.89 19.43
C GLY A 280 4.88 5.42 19.37
N ILE A 281 3.82 5.99 18.84
CA ILE A 281 3.67 7.44 18.65
C ILE A 281 2.86 8.01 19.81
N ARG A 282 3.43 9.00 20.50
CA ARG A 282 2.74 9.71 21.60
C ARG A 282 2.07 10.97 21.06
N GLY A 283 0.79 11.15 21.39
CA GLY A 283 -0.03 12.23 20.86
C GLY A 283 -0.76 11.75 19.61
N ASN A 284 -2.09 11.73 19.67
CA ASN A 284 -2.95 11.19 18.63
C ASN A 284 -2.87 12.04 17.34
N THR A 285 -1.99 11.67 16.42
CA THR A 285 -1.89 12.30 15.08
C THR A 285 -2.95 11.70 14.16
N ASN A 286 -4.17 12.26 14.15
CA ASN A 286 -5.29 11.82 13.29
C ASN A 286 -5.66 10.34 13.46
N GLY A 287 -5.62 9.82 14.67
CA GLY A 287 -5.91 8.43 14.98
C GLY A 287 -4.69 7.51 14.86
N LEU A 288 -3.53 7.97 14.40
CA LEU A 288 -2.34 7.15 14.23
C LEU A 288 -1.50 7.17 15.51
N ASP A 289 -1.18 5.99 16.04
CA ASP A 289 -0.49 5.81 17.33
C ASP A 289 0.72 4.86 17.25
N ALA A 290 1.00 4.30 16.06
CA ALA A 290 2.14 3.43 15.83
C ALA A 290 2.70 3.59 14.41
N SER A 291 3.97 3.24 14.26
CA SER A 291 4.61 3.12 12.95
C SER A 291 5.57 1.94 12.87
N LEU A 292 5.74 1.42 11.66
CA LEU A 292 6.84 0.51 11.31
C LEU A 292 7.62 1.11 10.15
N THR A 293 8.95 1.07 10.24
CA THR A 293 9.85 1.53 9.18
C THR A 293 10.65 0.37 8.63
N PHE A 294 10.73 0.25 7.30
CA PHE A 294 11.71 -0.59 6.61
C PHE A 294 12.49 0.24 5.59
N SER A 295 13.69 -0.20 5.24
CA SER A 295 14.52 0.45 4.22
C SER A 295 14.54 -0.38 2.94
N SER A 296 14.26 0.25 1.81
CA SER A 296 14.54 -0.34 0.50
C SER A 296 15.95 0.05 0.04
N LEU A 297 16.66 -0.91 -0.56
CA LEU A 297 18.01 -0.71 -1.12
C LEU A 297 18.01 -0.54 -2.64
N LYS A 298 16.88 -0.77 -3.31
CA LYS A 298 16.75 -0.74 -4.77
C LYS A 298 15.41 -0.13 -5.17
N SER A 299 15.34 0.33 -6.43
CA SER A 299 14.06 0.61 -7.05
C SER A 299 13.23 -0.67 -7.16
N PHE A 300 11.92 -0.49 -7.07
CA PHE A 300 10.91 -1.53 -7.16
C PHE A 300 9.69 -0.99 -7.90
N THR A 301 8.91 -1.89 -8.47
CA THR A 301 7.71 -1.54 -9.20
C THR A 301 6.56 -2.37 -8.70
N ASP A 302 5.47 -1.67 -8.36
CA ASP A 302 4.18 -2.23 -7.93
C ASP A 302 4.32 -3.41 -6.94
N ILE A 303 5.05 -3.19 -5.84
CA ILE A 303 5.19 -4.20 -4.78
C ILE A 303 4.06 -4.02 -3.75
N PRO A 304 3.17 -5.01 -3.59
CA PRO A 304 2.21 -5.02 -2.50
C PRO A 304 2.94 -5.19 -1.16
N VAL A 305 2.64 -4.35 -0.18
CA VAL A 305 3.16 -4.46 1.18
C VAL A 305 2.06 -4.30 2.21
N THR A 306 2.18 -4.97 3.34
CA THR A 306 1.28 -4.77 4.48
C THR A 306 1.98 -5.09 5.81
N PHE A 307 1.27 -4.91 6.91
CA PHE A 307 1.75 -5.22 8.24
C PHE A 307 1.63 -6.71 8.57
N ALA A 308 2.48 -7.19 9.47
CA ALA A 308 2.50 -8.56 9.93
C ALA A 308 2.94 -8.69 11.39
N GLY A 309 2.49 -9.76 12.02
CA GLY A 309 2.99 -10.24 13.30
C GLY A 309 3.97 -11.40 13.09
N THR A 310 5.09 -11.39 13.79
CA THR A 310 6.08 -12.47 13.82
C THR A 310 6.24 -13.00 15.26
N LEU A 311 6.50 -14.30 15.44
CA LEU A 311 6.73 -14.88 16.76
C LEU A 311 8.18 -14.64 17.21
N ALA A 312 8.41 -14.45 18.52
CA ALA A 312 9.75 -14.21 19.05
C ALA A 312 10.72 -15.40 18.87
N ASN A 313 10.18 -16.62 18.69
CA ASN A 313 10.94 -17.85 18.42
C ASN A 313 10.44 -18.47 17.12
N ASN A 314 11.13 -18.13 16.04
CA ASN A 314 10.65 -18.29 14.67
C ASN A 314 11.52 -19.28 13.91
N ASP A 315 11.73 -20.44 14.52
CA ASP A 315 12.45 -21.53 13.88
C ASP A 315 11.51 -22.27 12.92
N PRO A 316 11.83 -22.41 11.63
CA PRO A 316 10.93 -23.10 10.69
C PRO A 316 10.72 -24.57 11.04
N LEU A 317 11.69 -25.16 11.73
CA LEU A 317 11.75 -26.58 12.03
C LEU A 317 11.50 -26.80 13.52
N THR A 318 10.64 -27.76 13.85
CA THR A 318 10.46 -28.22 15.23
C THR A 318 11.09 -29.59 15.38
N PHE A 319 11.99 -29.73 16.36
CA PHE A 319 12.70 -30.96 16.67
C PHE A 319 12.09 -31.59 17.92
N PHE A 320 11.73 -32.87 17.83
CA PHE A 320 11.46 -33.68 19.02
C PHE A 320 12.77 -34.23 19.56
N ASN A 321 12.82 -34.60 20.83
CA ASN A 321 14.04 -35.10 21.46
C ASN A 321 13.94 -36.55 21.93
N THR A 322 12.81 -37.24 21.69
CA THR A 322 12.58 -38.60 22.19
C THR A 322 11.69 -39.38 21.23
N PHE A 323 11.99 -40.66 21.02
CA PHE A 323 11.14 -41.59 20.29
C PHE A 323 11.34 -43.03 20.83
N THR A 324 10.34 -43.89 20.62
CA THR A 324 10.19 -45.22 21.23
C THR A 324 9.84 -46.24 20.14
N PRO A 325 10.83 -46.84 19.43
CA PRO A 325 10.58 -47.81 18.37
C PRO A 325 10.14 -49.16 18.96
N ASN A 326 8.88 -49.25 19.38
CA ASN A 326 8.26 -50.42 20.01
C ASN A 326 7.19 -51.08 19.12
N GLY A 327 6.88 -50.50 17.96
CA GLY A 327 5.92 -51.00 16.99
C GLY A 327 4.45 -50.71 17.33
N ASP A 328 4.18 -49.79 18.25
CA ASP A 328 2.81 -49.40 18.62
C ASP A 328 2.20 -48.33 17.70
N GLY A 329 2.96 -47.86 16.71
CA GLY A 329 2.57 -46.84 15.74
C GLY A 329 2.74 -45.41 16.23
N LYS A 330 3.26 -45.17 17.45
CA LYS A 330 3.42 -43.85 18.05
C LYS A 330 4.89 -43.57 18.36
N ASN A 331 5.41 -42.52 17.73
CA ASN A 331 6.82 -42.12 17.89
C ASN A 331 7.80 -43.29 17.65
N ASP A 332 7.48 -44.20 16.73
CA ASP A 332 8.37 -45.30 16.36
C ASP A 332 9.61 -44.82 15.59
N ARG A 333 9.55 -43.59 15.07
CA ARG A 333 10.64 -42.96 14.32
C ARG A 333 10.83 -41.54 14.81
N TRP A 334 12.05 -41.04 14.66
CA TRP A 334 12.36 -39.65 14.93
C TRP A 334 12.03 -38.75 13.74
N GLU A 335 11.03 -37.90 13.92
CA GLU A 335 10.51 -36.99 12.89
C GLU A 335 10.86 -35.53 13.20
N ILE A 336 10.97 -34.71 12.15
CA ILE A 336 11.20 -33.26 12.25
C ILE A 336 10.01 -32.57 11.58
N LYS A 337 9.28 -31.72 12.31
CA LYS A 337 8.14 -31.00 11.71
C LYS A 337 8.64 -29.97 10.70
N ASN A 338 7.89 -29.84 9.60
CA ASN A 338 8.14 -28.92 8.49
C ASN A 338 9.42 -29.18 7.68
N ILE A 339 10.05 -30.35 7.83
CA ILE A 339 11.26 -30.68 7.07
C ILE A 339 11.04 -30.68 5.56
N ASP A 340 9.80 -30.95 5.11
CA ASP A 340 9.43 -30.97 3.69
C ASP A 340 9.57 -29.59 3.01
N LEU A 341 9.62 -28.50 3.80
CA LEU A 341 9.91 -27.15 3.28
C LEU A 341 11.38 -26.94 2.91
N PHE A 342 12.26 -27.86 3.30
CA PHE A 342 13.71 -27.79 3.10
C PHE A 342 14.20 -29.02 2.35
N PRO A 343 13.82 -29.22 1.08
CA PRO A 343 14.17 -30.44 0.32
C PRO A 343 15.69 -30.60 0.14
N ASP A 344 16.44 -29.49 0.13
CA ASP A 344 17.90 -29.47 0.12
C ASP A 344 18.44 -29.37 1.55
N ASN A 345 18.63 -30.52 2.17
CA ASN A 345 19.15 -30.64 3.53
C ASN A 345 20.12 -31.82 3.68
N GLU A 346 20.88 -31.83 4.78
CA GLU A 346 21.72 -32.96 5.18
C GLU A 346 21.55 -33.21 6.68
N LEU A 347 21.10 -34.42 7.03
CA LEU A 347 20.94 -34.86 8.42
C LEU A 347 22.02 -35.88 8.76
N ILE A 348 22.73 -35.64 9.85
CA ILE A 348 23.73 -36.53 10.43
C ILE A 348 23.33 -36.82 11.88
N ILE A 349 23.36 -38.09 12.29
CA ILE A 349 23.15 -38.52 13.68
C ILE A 349 24.40 -39.25 14.15
N LEU A 350 24.87 -38.87 15.33
CA LEU A 350 26.06 -39.38 15.98
C LEU A 350 25.68 -40.08 17.28
N ASN A 351 26.41 -41.13 17.64
CA ASN A 351 26.34 -41.69 18.99
C ASN A 351 27.05 -40.80 20.02
N ARG A 352 27.01 -41.19 21.30
CA ARG A 352 27.65 -40.45 22.39
C ARG A 352 29.17 -40.25 22.24
N TRP A 353 29.83 -41.10 21.46
CA TRP A 353 31.27 -41.04 21.21
C TRP A 353 31.63 -40.22 19.95
N GLY A 354 30.63 -39.62 19.29
CA GLY A 354 30.82 -38.83 18.07
C GLY A 354 30.92 -39.66 16.80
N ALA A 355 30.70 -40.99 16.85
CA ALA A 355 30.68 -41.81 15.66
C ALA A 355 29.34 -41.68 14.93
N GLU A 356 29.39 -41.52 13.61
CA GLU A 356 28.22 -41.45 12.74
C GLU A 356 27.44 -42.77 12.74
N VAL A 357 26.14 -42.69 12.99
CA VAL A 357 25.22 -43.83 12.95
C VAL A 357 24.11 -43.68 11.92
N PHE A 358 23.91 -42.48 11.39
CA PHE A 358 22.95 -42.18 10.33
C PHE A 358 23.39 -40.92 9.58
N ASN A 359 23.34 -40.94 8.25
CA ASN A 359 23.65 -39.79 7.41
C ASN A 359 22.84 -39.84 6.13
N ILE A 360 22.12 -38.76 5.83
CA ILE A 360 21.26 -38.69 4.66
C ILE A 360 21.14 -37.27 4.13
N LYS A 361 21.16 -37.15 2.81
CA LYS A 361 20.80 -35.93 2.08
C LYS A 361 19.34 -35.96 1.67
N ASN A 362 18.74 -34.78 1.56
CA ASN A 362 17.33 -34.59 1.21
C ASN A 362 16.44 -35.43 2.15
N PHE A 363 16.65 -35.29 3.46
CA PHE A 363 15.86 -35.92 4.51
C PHE A 363 14.42 -35.43 4.44
N ASN A 364 13.48 -36.34 4.65
CA ASN A 364 12.08 -36.05 4.92
C ASN A 364 11.53 -37.14 5.85
N ASN A 365 10.34 -36.93 6.42
CA ASN A 365 9.80 -37.86 7.43
C ASN A 365 9.43 -39.25 6.86
N SER A 366 9.39 -39.45 5.54
CA SER A 366 9.25 -40.80 4.97
C SER A 366 10.54 -41.63 5.09
N LYS A 367 11.68 -40.98 5.31
CA LYS A 367 13.01 -41.57 5.56
C LYS A 367 13.43 -41.42 7.03
N ALA A 368 12.48 -41.22 7.94
CA ALA A 368 12.74 -40.98 9.36
C ALA A 368 13.56 -42.11 10.00
N TRP A 369 14.51 -41.74 10.87
CA TRP A 369 15.39 -42.68 11.55
C TRP A 369 14.62 -43.42 12.66
N ASP A 370 14.76 -44.74 12.69
CA ASP A 370 14.06 -45.65 13.61
C ASP A 370 14.98 -46.23 14.70
N GLY A 371 16.27 -45.89 14.70
CA GLY A 371 17.24 -46.44 15.65
C GLY A 371 17.49 -47.94 15.52
N SER A 372 17.18 -48.55 14.36
CA SER A 372 17.40 -49.98 14.13
C SER A 372 18.88 -50.37 14.30
N GLY A 373 19.14 -51.51 14.96
CA GLY A 373 20.48 -52.02 15.24
C GLY A 373 21.28 -51.26 16.32
N LEU A 374 20.68 -50.28 16.99
CA LEU A 374 21.35 -49.43 17.98
C LEU A 374 20.76 -49.61 19.39
N SER A 375 21.57 -49.41 20.43
CA SER A 375 21.14 -49.52 21.83
C SER A 375 20.32 -48.32 22.28
N SER A 376 19.50 -48.49 23.32
CA SER A 376 18.88 -47.37 24.03
C SER A 376 19.96 -46.39 24.50
N GLY A 377 19.70 -45.09 24.39
CA GLY A 377 20.66 -44.07 24.79
C GLY A 377 20.44 -42.71 24.16
N THR A 378 21.37 -41.80 24.43
CA THR A 378 21.36 -40.45 23.88
C THR A 378 22.24 -40.38 22.64
N TYR A 379 21.65 -39.88 21.56
CA TYR A 379 22.27 -39.59 20.28
C TYR A 379 22.26 -38.09 20.04
N TYR A 380 23.09 -37.61 19.13
CA TYR A 380 23.17 -36.20 18.77
C TYR A 380 22.92 -36.03 17.29
N TYR A 381 22.20 -34.98 16.90
CA TYR A 381 21.96 -34.69 15.49
C TYR A 381 22.63 -33.39 15.06
N LEU A 382 22.95 -33.34 13.78
CA LEU A 382 23.33 -32.15 13.02
C LEU A 382 22.45 -32.12 11.77
N LEU A 383 21.55 -31.15 11.66
CA LEU A 383 20.78 -30.90 10.45
C LEU A 383 21.26 -29.62 9.80
N LYS A 384 21.80 -29.72 8.59
CA LYS A 384 22.19 -28.59 7.76
C LYS A 384 21.07 -28.31 6.76
N VAL A 385 20.59 -27.06 6.72
CA VAL A 385 19.58 -26.59 5.78
C VAL A 385 19.92 -25.18 5.32
N ASN A 386 19.33 -24.74 4.22
CA ASN A 386 19.29 -23.34 3.86
C ASN A 386 17.96 -22.73 4.31
N VAL A 387 17.99 -21.82 5.29
CA VAL A 387 16.81 -21.08 5.74
C VAL A 387 16.85 -19.71 5.10
N ASN A 388 16.00 -19.49 4.09
CA ASN A 388 15.91 -18.24 3.35
C ASN A 388 17.22 -17.84 2.64
N GLY A 389 17.89 -18.81 2.02
CA GLY A 389 19.16 -18.60 1.30
C GLY A 389 20.40 -18.60 2.19
N GLU A 390 20.25 -18.55 3.52
CA GLU A 390 21.36 -18.60 4.46
C GLU A 390 21.56 -20.01 5.03
N PRO A 391 22.79 -20.53 5.07
CA PRO A 391 23.09 -21.83 5.65
C PRO A 391 22.90 -21.81 7.17
N LYS A 392 22.06 -22.71 7.68
CA LYS A 392 21.78 -22.87 9.11
C LYS A 392 22.03 -24.32 9.53
N VAL A 393 22.63 -24.49 10.71
CA VAL A 393 22.87 -25.79 11.32
C VAL A 393 22.08 -25.91 12.61
N TYR A 394 21.19 -26.89 12.66
CA TYR A 394 20.51 -27.31 13.88
C TYR A 394 21.27 -28.43 14.54
N LYS A 395 21.34 -28.37 15.86
CA LYS A 395 21.97 -29.41 16.67
C LYS A 395 21.22 -29.60 17.96
N GLY A 396 21.23 -30.84 18.44
CA GLY A 396 20.56 -31.21 19.67
C GLY A 396 20.79 -32.69 19.97
N PHE A 397 19.99 -33.22 20.89
CA PHE A 397 20.04 -34.61 21.27
C PHE A 397 18.72 -35.32 20.99
N ILE A 398 18.81 -36.64 20.84
CA ILE A 398 17.69 -37.56 20.65
C ILE A 398 17.86 -38.68 21.69
N ALA A 399 16.85 -38.89 22.52
CA ALA A 399 16.74 -40.02 23.41
C ALA A 399 16.03 -41.16 22.65
N LEU A 400 16.77 -42.24 22.38
CA LEU A 400 16.24 -43.49 21.87
C LEU A 400 15.92 -44.39 23.07
N LEU A 401 14.64 -44.68 23.26
CA LEU A 401 14.15 -45.51 24.36
C LEU A 401 13.58 -46.82 23.79
N LYS A 402 14.28 -47.93 24.01
CA LYS A 402 13.77 -49.27 23.72
C LYS A 402 13.40 -49.96 25.03
N ASN A 403 12.31 -50.72 25.00
CA ASN A 403 12.00 -51.65 26.08
C ASN A 403 13.04 -52.77 26.04
N GLU A 404 13.80 -52.95 27.13
CA GLU A 404 14.70 -54.10 27.32
C GLU A 404 13.92 -55.39 27.56
#